data_AF-A0A3C0AW72-F1
#
_entry.id   AF-A0A3C0AW72-F1
#
_cell.length_a   1.000
_cell.length_b   1.000
_cell.length_c   1.000
_cell.angle_alpha   90.00
_cell.angle_beta   90.00
_cell.angle_gamma   90.00
#
_symmetry.space_group_name_H-M   'P 1'
#
loop_
_entity.id
_entity.type
_entity.pdbx_description
1 polymer ?
#
loop_
_entity_poly.entity_id
_entity_poly.type
_entity_poly.pdbx_seq_one_letter_code
_entity_poly.pdbx_strand_id
1 'polypeptide(L)'
;LGFEVAGIFHNGGNRCAFLRYGHLTIETWEGDPAPLTTGAINHWAFDTPDIEAAFENAKELGLDFKDTEIQRIDSFWDHGIRYFNVYGP
;
A
#
# COMPACT_ATOMS: atom_id res chain seq x y z
N LEU A 1 1.84 6.29 4.17
CA LEU A 1 1.80 5.80 2.77
C LEU A 1 1.70 6.92 1.72
N GLY A 2 1.46 8.19 2.08
CA GLY A 2 1.55 9.30 1.12
C GLY A 2 0.32 9.53 0.23
N PHE A 3 -0.77 8.79 0.43
CA PHE A 3 -2.05 9.06 -0.23
C PHE A 3 -2.69 10.33 0.31
N GLU A 4 -3.29 11.12 -0.57
CA GLU A 4 -4.23 12.18 -0.20
C GLU A 4 -5.67 11.62 -0.16
N VAL A 5 -6.50 12.14 0.74
CA VAL A 5 -7.94 11.87 0.73
C VAL A 5 -8.57 12.81 -0.29
N ALA A 6 -8.81 12.32 -1.51
CA ALA A 6 -9.38 13.10 -2.60
C ALA A 6 -10.87 13.38 -2.42
N GLY A 7 -11.57 12.55 -1.63
CA GLY A 7 -12.96 12.78 -1.28
C GLY A 7 -13.52 11.67 -0.40
N ILE A 8 -14.53 12.03 0.40
CA ILE A 8 -15.34 11.10 1.19
C ILE A 8 -16.80 11.37 0.86
N PHE A 9 -17.52 10.34 0.46
CA PHE A 9 -18.91 10.40 0.03
C PHE A 9 -19.75 9.39 0.81
N HIS A 10 -21.04 9.66 0.94
CA HIS A 10 -21.99 8.71 1.53
C HIS A 10 -22.59 7.80 0.45
N ASN A 11 -22.69 6.52 0.75
CA ASN A 11 -23.42 5.52 -0.03
C ASN A 11 -24.38 4.77 0.89
N GLY A 12 -25.61 5.28 1.00
CA GLY A 12 -26.57 4.81 2.00
C GLY A 12 -26.04 5.02 3.43
N GLY A 13 -26.01 3.95 4.23
CA GLY A 13 -25.45 3.97 5.59
C GLY A 13 -23.93 3.93 5.66
N ASN A 14 -23.25 3.72 4.54
CA ASN A 14 -21.80 3.54 4.48
C ASN A 14 -21.10 4.78 3.93
N ARG A 15 -19.78 4.88 4.15
CA ARG A 15 -18.92 5.86 3.48
C ARG A 15 -18.07 5.21 2.41
N CYS A 16 -17.78 5.97 1.37
CA CYS A 16 -16.80 5.64 0.35
C CYS A 16 -15.74 6.74 0.33
N ALA A 17 -14.46 6.36 0.46
CA ALA A 17 -13.31 7.24 0.41
C ALA A 17 -12.50 6.98 -0.86
N PHE A 18 -12.05 8.05 -1.51
CA PHE A 18 -11.14 7.99 -2.64
C PHE A 18 -9.76 8.45 -2.18
N LEU A 19 -8.80 7.53 -2.19
CA LEU A 19 -7.40 7.78 -1.81
C LEU A 19 -6.56 7.93 -3.08
N ARG A 20 -5.91 9.08 -3.27
CA ARG A 20 -5.11 9.39 -4.47
C ARG A 20 -3.62 9.36 -4.15
N TYR A 21 -2.85 8.72 -5.01
CA TYR A 21 -1.38 8.78 -5.01
C TYR A 21 -0.90 8.95 -6.44
N GLY A 22 -0.44 10.17 -6.78
CA GLY A 22 -0.11 10.53 -8.16
C GLY A 22 -1.30 10.30 -9.11
N HIS A 23 -1.14 9.35 -10.04
CA HIS A 23 -2.17 8.99 -11.02
C HIS A 23 -3.06 7.81 -10.58
N LEU A 24 -2.76 7.17 -9.46
CA LEU A 24 -3.56 6.07 -8.91
C LEU A 24 -4.64 6.63 -7.98
N THR A 25 -5.87 6.15 -8.13
CA THR A 25 -6.96 6.37 -7.17
C THR A 25 -7.47 5.03 -6.68
N ILE A 26 -7.54 4.85 -5.37
CA ILE A 26 -8.17 3.71 -4.71
C ILE A 26 -9.51 4.17 -4.16
N GLU A 27 -10.57 3.54 -4.64
CA GLU A 27 -11.89 3.64 -4.01
C GLU A 27 -11.99 2.58 -2.90
N THR A 28 -12.19 3.02 -1.66
CA THR A 28 -12.40 2.14 -0.51
C THR A 28 -13.77 2.43 0.09
N TRP A 29 -14.60 1.41 0.28
CA TRP A 29 -15.92 1.56 0.89
C TRP A 29 -16.02 0.90 2.26
N GLU A 30 -16.87 1.45 3.12
CA GLU A 30 -17.42 0.74 4.28
C GLU A 30 -18.59 -0.13 3.79
N GLY A 31 -18.73 -1.34 4.31
CA GLY A 31 -19.74 -2.28 3.82
C GLY A 31 -19.68 -3.59 4.58
N ASP A 32 -19.90 -4.69 3.88
CA ASP A 32 -19.77 -6.03 4.45
C ASP A 32 -18.35 -6.22 5.02
N PRO A 33 -18.20 -6.98 6.13
CA PRO A 33 -16.90 -7.24 6.73
C PRO A 33 -15.90 -7.78 5.70
N ALA A 34 -14.70 -7.21 5.67
CA ALA A 34 -13.62 -7.75 4.88
C ALA A 34 -13.38 -9.22 5.31
N PRO A 35 -13.17 -10.17 4.37
CA PRO A 35 -12.87 -11.56 4.72
C PRO A 35 -11.59 -11.76 5.53
N LEU A 36 -10.74 -10.72 5.63
CA LEU A 36 -9.43 -10.72 6.32
C LEU A 36 -8.57 -11.94 5.95
N THR A 37 -8.62 -12.33 4.68
CA THR A 37 -7.82 -13.43 4.13
C THR A 37 -7.22 -13.01 2.80
N THR A 38 -6.03 -13.52 2.50
CA THR A 38 -5.40 -13.34 1.19
C THR A 38 -6.30 -13.92 0.11
N GLY A 39 -6.60 -13.14 -0.93
CA GLY A 39 -7.61 -13.52 -1.92
C GLY A 39 -7.41 -12.84 -3.27
N ALA A 40 -8.51 -12.42 -3.91
CA ALA A 40 -8.60 -11.98 -5.31
C ALA A 40 -7.47 -11.07 -5.83
N ILE A 41 -6.84 -10.29 -4.94
CA ILE A 41 -5.62 -9.53 -5.22
C ILE A 41 -4.56 -9.93 -4.17
N ASN A 42 -3.36 -10.30 -4.62
CA ASN A 42 -2.28 -10.74 -3.73
C ASN A 42 -1.54 -9.59 -3.04
N HIS A 43 -1.08 -8.59 -3.80
CA HIS A 43 -0.40 -7.40 -3.30
C HIS A 43 -0.38 -6.31 -4.37
N TRP A 44 -0.08 -5.07 -3.97
CA TRP A 44 0.18 -3.94 -4.85
C TRP A 44 1.62 -3.47 -4.60
N ALA A 45 2.34 -3.12 -5.66
CA ALA A 45 3.69 -2.58 -5.57
C ALA A 45 3.69 -1.12 -6.03
N PHE A 46 4.29 -0.25 -5.22
CA PHE A 46 4.50 1.16 -5.53
C PHE A 46 6.00 1.40 -5.66
N ASP A 47 6.40 2.07 -6.73
CA ASP A 47 7.78 2.53 -6.86
C ASP A 47 8.05 3.69 -5.90
N THR A 48 9.32 3.82 -5.51
CA THR A 48 9.81 4.93 -4.70
C THR A 48 11.17 5.38 -5.23
N PRO A 49 11.44 6.69 -5.32
CA PRO A 49 12.76 7.18 -5.71
C PRO A 49 13.84 6.91 -4.65
N ASP A 50 13.44 6.69 -3.39
CA ASP A 50 14.33 6.42 -2.26
C ASP A 50 13.68 5.35 -1.38
N ILE A 51 14.21 4.12 -1.43
CA ILE A 51 13.66 3.00 -0.68
C ILE A 51 14.10 3.01 0.77
N GLU A 52 15.30 3.53 1.04
CA GLU A 52 15.82 3.68 2.40
C GLU A 52 14.95 4.63 3.21
N ALA A 53 14.62 5.80 2.66
CA ALA A 53 13.71 6.76 3.29
C ALA A 53 12.29 6.21 3.45
N ALA A 54 11.77 5.49 2.45
CA ALA A 54 10.45 4.87 2.53
C ALA A 54 10.38 3.79 3.61
N PHE A 55 11.43 2.98 3.77
CA PHE A 55 11.52 1.93 4.78
C PHE A 55 11.55 2.51 6.19
N GLU A 56 12.35 3.55 6.44
CA GLU A 56 12.39 4.22 7.74
C GLU A 56 11.05 4.91 8.06
N ASN A 57 10.43 5.57 7.09
CA ASN A 57 9.10 6.17 7.30
C ASN A 57 8.03 5.11 7.63
N ALA A 58 8.08 3.95 6.98
CA ALA A 58 7.18 2.84 7.28
C ALA A 58 7.37 2.31 8.73
N LYS A 59 8.61 2.30 9.24
CA LYS A 59 8.89 1.97 10.65
C LYS A 59 8.34 3.03 11.60
N GLU A 60 8.56 4.31 11.31
CA GLU A 60 8.04 5.43 12.12
C GLU A 60 6.51 5.43 12.20
N LEU A 61 5.84 5.04 11.13
CA LEU A 61 4.38 4.87 11.08
C LEU A 61 3.88 3.63 11.84
N GLY A 62 4.77 2.73 12.27
CA GLY A 62 4.42 1.50 12.97
C GLY A 62 3.66 0.50 12.10
N LEU A 63 3.95 0.45 10.80
CA LEU A 63 3.31 -0.52 9.89
C LEU A 63 3.73 -1.95 10.24
N ASP A 64 2.86 -2.92 9.94
CA ASP A 64 3.17 -4.33 10.13
C ASP A 64 4.03 -4.84 8.96
N PHE A 65 5.29 -5.15 9.25
CA PHE A 65 6.25 -5.57 8.24
C PHE A 65 6.20 -7.07 8.01
N LYS A 66 6.16 -7.45 6.73
CA LYS A 66 6.41 -8.84 6.33
C LYS A 66 7.90 -9.16 6.30
N ASP A 67 8.72 -8.18 5.89
CA ASP A 67 10.17 -8.31 5.75
C ASP A 67 10.88 -7.53 6.86
N THR A 68 11.92 -8.11 7.48
CA THR A 68 12.68 -7.44 8.55
C THR A 68 13.69 -6.41 8.04
N GLU A 69 13.99 -6.45 6.75
CA GLU A 69 14.97 -5.59 6.08
C GLU A 69 14.62 -5.41 4.59
N ILE A 70 15.25 -4.44 3.94
CA ILE A 70 15.10 -4.22 2.50
C ILE A 70 15.68 -5.43 1.74
N GLN A 71 14.83 -6.03 0.91
CA GLN A 71 15.14 -7.17 0.07
C GLN A 71 15.61 -6.74 -1.32
N ARG A 72 16.19 -7.67 -2.08
CA ARG A 72 16.69 -7.45 -3.43
C ARG A 72 16.46 -8.66 -4.32
N ILE A 73 16.08 -8.41 -5.58
CA ILE A 73 16.01 -9.44 -6.63
C ILE A 73 16.83 -8.94 -7.82
N ASP A 74 17.98 -9.57 -8.05
CA ASP A 74 18.92 -9.17 -9.11
C ASP A 74 18.46 -9.54 -10.52
N SER A 75 17.61 -10.55 -10.66
CA SER A 75 17.16 -11.05 -11.96
C SER A 75 16.07 -10.20 -12.62
N PHE A 76 15.55 -9.18 -11.93
CA PHE A 76 14.48 -8.33 -12.43
C PHE A 76 15.07 -7.13 -13.18
N TRP A 77 14.74 -7.00 -14.47
CA TRP A 77 15.21 -5.88 -15.32
C TRP A 77 16.75 -5.77 -15.38
N ASP A 78 17.28 -4.71 -16.02
CA ASP A 78 18.73 -4.56 -16.23
C ASP A 78 19.53 -4.30 -14.95
N HIS A 79 18.88 -3.81 -13.89
CA HIS A 79 19.53 -3.35 -12.65
C HIS A 79 19.02 -4.03 -11.38
N GLY A 80 18.16 -5.05 -11.49
CA GLY A 80 17.48 -5.61 -10.33
C GLY A 80 16.40 -4.68 -9.78
N ILE A 81 15.78 -5.12 -8.69
CA ILE A 81 14.93 -4.28 -7.84
C ILE A 81 15.32 -4.42 -6.38
N ARG A 82 15.00 -3.40 -5.59
CA ARG A 82 14.98 -3.46 -4.13
C ARG A 82 13.54 -3.25 -3.66
N TYR A 83 13.11 -3.91 -2.60
CA TYR A 83 11.75 -3.81 -2.09
C TYR A 83 11.66 -4.15 -0.60
N PHE A 84 10.54 -3.80 0.02
CA PHE A 84 10.08 -4.35 1.29
C PHE A 84 8.56 -4.42 1.23
N ASN A 85 7.96 -5.34 2.00
CA ASN A 85 6.50 -5.48 2.08
C ASN A 85 6.00 -5.18 3.48
N VAL A 86 4.82 -4.55 3.51
CA VAL A 86 4.01 -4.38 4.71
C VAL A 86 2.66 -5.05 4.50
N TYR A 87 2.06 -5.55 5.57
CA TYR A 87 0.69 -6.01 5.53
C TYR A 87 -0.26 -4.80 5.49
N GLY A 88 -1.30 -4.93 4.68
CA GLY A 88 -2.43 -4.01 4.72
C GLY A 88 -3.26 -4.21 6.01
N PRO A 89 -4.16 -3.27 6.32
CA PRO A 89 -5.10 -3.40 7.43
C PRO A 89 -6.08 -4.58 7.26
#